data_AF-A0A516GT01-F1
#
_entry.id   AF-A0A516GT01-F1
#
_cell.length_a   1.000
_cell.length_b   1.000
_cell.length_c   1.000
_cell.angle_alpha   90.00
_cell.angle_beta   90.00
_cell.angle_gamma   90.00
#
_symmetry.space_group_name_H-M   'P 1'
#
loop_
_entity.id
_entity.type
_entity.pdbx_description
1 polymer ?
#
loop_
_entity_poly.entity_id
_entity_poly.type
_entity_poly.pdbx_seq_one_letter_code
_entity_poly.pdbx_strand_id
1 'polypeptide(L)'
;MEQKNAEFYYPRITNFEKDSTLTKIYLDSIKDYGELIKIADRIACNGKLPVLKFSSDKNDFNLLVFKMCSESNIIADYSGKNVISIENNSVIINDQIEKPLDSLKTVLRNHILNPQKQSDYSQNIDKALIFYYQDSLFGKEEIKKQLIKITTEFNELNRKNGDSLPLKIKLSDYPYIRIEMPIPPPPNEK
;
A
#
# COMPACT_ATOMS: atom_id res chain seq x y z
N MET A 1 -30.86 4.16 17.46
CA MET A 1 -30.75 4.11 15.99
C MET A 1 -29.29 3.86 15.70
N GLU A 2 -28.90 2.62 15.39
CA GLU A 2 -27.52 2.33 15.00
C GLU A 2 -27.19 3.11 13.73
N GLN A 3 -26.20 3.99 13.82
CA GLN A 3 -25.72 4.74 12.67
C GLN A 3 -24.95 3.76 11.79
N LYS A 4 -25.48 3.45 10.60
CA LYS A 4 -24.82 2.56 9.65
C LYS A 4 -23.52 3.21 9.18
N ASN A 5 -22.40 2.51 9.34
CA ASN A 5 -21.10 2.95 8.84
C ASN A 5 -21.10 3.05 7.30
N ALA A 6 -20.34 4.00 6.76
CA ALA A 6 -20.09 4.05 5.33
C ALA A 6 -19.08 2.96 4.93
N GLU A 7 -19.38 2.20 3.89
CA GLU A 7 -18.51 1.12 3.41
C GLU A 7 -17.68 1.56 2.21
N PHE A 8 -16.37 1.32 2.27
CA PHE A 8 -15.44 1.62 1.18
C PHE A 8 -14.76 0.35 0.66
N TYR A 9 -14.52 0.31 -0.66
CA TYR A 9 -14.01 -0.85 -1.37
C TYR A 9 -12.83 -0.44 -2.27
N TYR A 10 -11.68 -1.10 -2.08
CA TYR A 10 -10.45 -0.82 -2.81
C TYR A 10 -9.90 -2.07 -3.51
N PRO A 11 -9.42 -1.98 -4.77
CA PRO A 11 -9.28 -0.76 -5.55
C PRO A 11 -10.60 -0.19 -6.09
N ARG A 12 -11.60 -1.05 -6.36
CA ARG A 12 -12.97 -0.66 -6.75
C ARG A 12 -13.97 -1.71 -6.27
N ILE A 13 -15.24 -1.35 -6.13
CA ILE A 13 -16.30 -2.28 -5.69
C ILE A 13 -16.47 -3.50 -6.63
N THR A 14 -16.26 -3.31 -7.93
CA THR A 14 -16.37 -4.40 -8.93
C THR A 14 -15.34 -5.50 -8.73
N ASN A 15 -14.21 -5.22 -8.05
CA ASN A 15 -13.23 -6.24 -7.68
C ASN A 15 -13.75 -7.22 -6.62
N PHE A 16 -14.86 -6.91 -5.96
CA PHE A 16 -15.46 -7.70 -4.90
C PHE A 16 -16.62 -8.60 -5.36
N GLU A 17 -16.99 -8.53 -6.65
CA GLU A 17 -18.08 -9.34 -7.20
C GLU A 17 -17.72 -10.84 -7.32
N LYS A 18 -16.42 -11.19 -7.30
CA LYS A 18 -15.92 -12.57 -7.40
C LYS A 18 -15.56 -13.18 -6.04
N ASP A 19 -16.56 -13.31 -5.16
CA ASP A 19 -16.37 -13.69 -3.75
C ASP A 19 -15.63 -15.03 -3.55
N SER A 20 -15.79 -16.01 -4.46
CA SER A 20 -15.15 -17.33 -4.35
C SER A 20 -13.61 -17.30 -4.32
N THR A 21 -13.01 -16.22 -4.84
CA THR A 21 -11.56 -16.01 -4.88
C THR A 21 -11.03 -15.13 -3.75
N LEU A 22 -11.93 -14.52 -2.97
CA LEU A 22 -11.57 -13.58 -1.91
C LEU A 22 -11.51 -14.30 -0.56
N THR A 23 -10.57 -13.91 0.29
CA THR A 23 -10.50 -14.40 1.68
C THR A 23 -10.28 -13.23 2.62
N LYS A 24 -11.19 -13.07 3.58
CA LYS A 24 -11.23 -11.94 4.51
C LYS A 24 -10.23 -12.14 5.64
N ILE A 25 -9.45 -11.10 5.92
CA ILE A 25 -8.59 -10.98 7.09
C ILE A 25 -9.12 -9.82 7.91
N TYR A 26 -9.53 -10.05 9.15
CA TYR A 26 -9.96 -8.99 10.05
C TYR A 26 -8.74 -8.44 10.79
N LEU A 27 -8.43 -7.15 10.64
CA LEU A 27 -7.24 -6.58 11.29
C LEU A 27 -7.31 -6.65 12.83
N ASP A 28 -8.51 -6.65 13.40
CA ASP A 28 -8.67 -6.73 14.85
C ASP A 28 -8.28 -8.12 15.40
N SER A 29 -8.24 -9.16 14.55
CA SER A 29 -7.92 -10.54 14.91
C SER A 29 -6.45 -10.91 14.72
N ILE A 30 -5.62 -10.04 14.15
CA ILE A 30 -4.17 -10.27 14.06
C ILE A 30 -3.45 -9.65 15.26
N LYS A 31 -2.25 -10.11 15.56
CA LYS A 31 -1.37 -9.56 16.60
C LYS A 31 -0.47 -8.45 16.08
N ASP A 32 0.21 -8.73 14.97
CA ASP A 32 1.28 -7.90 14.42
C ASP A 32 1.44 -8.10 12.90
N TYR A 33 2.33 -7.33 12.28
CA TYR A 33 2.58 -7.38 10.84
C TYR A 33 3.12 -8.73 10.39
N GLY A 34 3.92 -9.40 11.23
CA GLY A 34 4.43 -10.74 10.96
C GLY A 34 3.31 -11.77 10.82
N GLU A 35 2.29 -11.71 11.67
CA GLU A 35 1.09 -12.54 11.53
C GLU A 35 0.28 -12.19 10.27
N LEU A 36 0.10 -10.89 9.99
CA LEU A 36 -0.59 -10.43 8.77
C LEU A 36 0.04 -11.01 7.50
N ILE A 37 1.36 -10.92 7.38
CA ILE A 37 2.10 -11.43 6.23
C ILE A 37 1.92 -12.94 6.09
N LYS A 38 2.03 -13.70 7.17
CA LYS A 38 1.85 -15.18 7.13
C LYS A 38 0.45 -15.58 6.67
N ILE A 39 -0.59 -14.90 7.18
CA ILE A 39 -1.97 -15.17 6.78
C ILE A 39 -2.19 -14.81 5.31
N ALA A 40 -1.74 -13.62 4.89
CA ALA A 40 -1.87 -13.16 3.51
C ALA A 40 -1.10 -14.07 2.53
N ASP A 41 0.09 -14.53 2.91
CA ASP A 41 0.91 -15.44 2.12
C ASP A 41 0.22 -16.79 1.92
N ARG A 42 -0.30 -17.38 3.01
CA ARG A 42 -1.08 -18.63 2.94
C ARG A 42 -2.31 -18.46 2.03
N ILE A 43 -2.99 -17.33 2.07
CA ILE A 43 -4.13 -17.05 1.18
C ILE A 43 -3.67 -17.00 -0.28
N ALA A 44 -2.60 -16.25 -0.56
CA ALA A 44 -2.04 -16.10 -1.89
C ALA A 44 -1.56 -17.44 -2.49
N CYS A 45 -0.87 -18.27 -1.69
CA CYS A 45 -0.41 -19.60 -2.13
C CYS A 45 -1.54 -20.59 -2.37
N ASN A 46 -2.72 -20.38 -1.78
CA ASN A 46 -3.92 -21.15 -2.10
C ASN A 46 -4.68 -20.60 -3.34
N GLY A 47 -4.06 -19.70 -4.11
CA GLY A 47 -4.67 -19.11 -5.31
C GLY A 47 -5.79 -18.12 -5.03
N LYS A 48 -5.89 -17.62 -3.79
CA LYS A 48 -6.92 -16.66 -3.35
C LYS A 48 -6.32 -15.28 -3.12
N LEU A 49 -7.19 -14.27 -3.04
CA LEU A 49 -6.81 -12.89 -2.82
C LEU A 49 -7.19 -12.44 -1.40
N PRO A 50 -6.24 -11.93 -0.61
CA PRO A 50 -6.52 -11.44 0.73
C PRO A 50 -7.25 -10.09 0.69
N VAL A 51 -8.31 -9.99 1.50
CA VAL A 51 -9.09 -8.76 1.72
C VAL A 51 -8.95 -8.35 3.17
N LEU A 52 -8.26 -7.24 3.42
CA LEU A 52 -8.20 -6.66 4.76
C LEU A 52 -9.51 -5.96 5.08
N LYS A 53 -10.10 -6.33 6.21
CA LYS A 53 -11.30 -5.75 6.79
C LYS A 53 -10.92 -5.00 8.06
N PHE A 54 -11.25 -3.72 8.10
CA PHE A 54 -10.99 -2.86 9.25
C PHE A 54 -11.95 -1.69 9.26
N SER A 55 -12.11 -1.06 10.42
CA SER A 55 -13.08 0.02 10.62
C SER A 55 -12.48 1.18 11.38
N SER A 56 -13.11 2.34 11.19
CA SER A 56 -13.06 3.51 12.07
C SER A 56 -14.44 3.72 12.67
N ASP A 57 -14.61 4.69 13.57
CA ASP A 57 -15.89 4.98 14.23
C ASP A 57 -17.08 5.19 13.28
N LYS A 58 -16.82 5.58 12.02
CA LYS A 58 -17.87 5.94 11.04
C LYS A 58 -17.80 5.17 9.72
N ASN A 59 -16.72 4.42 9.49
CA ASN A 59 -16.44 3.84 8.18
C ASN A 59 -15.88 2.43 8.31
N ASP A 60 -16.36 1.54 7.44
CA ASP A 60 -15.82 0.20 7.26
C ASP A 60 -15.05 0.14 5.94
N PHE A 61 -13.87 -0.46 5.98
CA PHE A 61 -12.95 -0.51 4.86
C PHE A 61 -12.70 -1.95 4.40
N ASN A 62 -12.75 -2.13 3.10
CA ASN A 62 -12.54 -3.40 2.41
C ASN A 62 -11.39 -3.21 1.43
N LEU A 63 -10.18 -3.63 1.83
CA LEU A 63 -8.97 -3.40 1.07
C LEU A 63 -8.47 -4.72 0.50
N LEU A 64 -8.63 -4.90 -0.82
CA LEU A 64 -7.97 -5.99 -1.53
C LEU A 64 -6.48 -5.69 -1.59
N VAL A 65 -5.66 -6.52 -0.94
CA VAL A 65 -4.20 -6.37 -0.95
C VAL A 65 -3.55 -7.40 -1.85
N PHE A 66 -2.51 -6.98 -2.54
CA PHE A 66 -1.68 -7.89 -3.33
C PHE A 66 -0.62 -8.53 -2.42
N LYS A 67 -0.55 -9.86 -2.43
CA LYS A 67 0.54 -10.63 -1.83
C LYS A 67 1.00 -11.66 -2.85
N MET A 68 2.31 -11.75 -3.05
CA MET A 68 2.89 -12.84 -3.83
C MET A 68 3.00 -14.06 -2.95
N CYS A 69 2.63 -15.22 -3.49
CA CYS A 69 2.90 -16.49 -2.83
C CYS A 69 4.42 -16.69 -2.72
N SER A 70 4.90 -16.90 -1.50
CA SER A 70 6.31 -17.16 -1.20
C SER A 70 6.86 -18.43 -1.87
N GLU A 71 6.00 -19.40 -2.15
CA GLU A 71 6.35 -20.66 -2.86
C GLU A 71 6.38 -20.49 -4.39
N SER A 72 6.00 -19.32 -4.91
CA SER A 72 6.01 -19.07 -6.35
C SER A 72 7.39 -18.62 -6.83
N ASN A 73 7.83 -19.14 -7.99
CA ASN A 73 9.06 -18.70 -8.65
C ASN A 73 8.87 -17.40 -9.46
N ILE A 74 7.87 -16.60 -9.13
CA ILE A 74 7.51 -15.39 -9.88
C ILE A 74 8.27 -14.20 -9.30
N ILE A 75 9.16 -13.62 -10.10
CA ILE A 75 9.77 -12.32 -9.82
C ILE A 75 8.96 -11.26 -10.55
N ALA A 76 8.37 -10.30 -9.82
CA ALA A 76 7.81 -9.11 -10.46
C ALA A 76 8.78 -7.94 -10.34
N ASP A 77 9.10 -7.39 -11.50
CA ASP A 77 9.82 -6.13 -11.63
C ASP A 77 8.82 -4.98 -11.74
N TYR A 78 8.94 -4.02 -10.82
CA TYR A 78 8.13 -2.82 -10.82
C TYR A 78 9.04 -1.63 -11.09
N SER A 79 8.70 -0.82 -12.08
CA SER A 79 9.40 0.45 -12.29
C SER A 79 9.30 1.31 -11.02
N GLY A 80 10.44 1.71 -10.45
CA GLY A 80 10.52 2.41 -9.16
C GLY A 80 9.57 3.61 -9.06
N LYS A 81 9.47 4.44 -10.11
CA LYS A 81 8.53 5.58 -10.15
C LYS A 81 7.04 5.21 -10.01
N ASN A 82 6.67 3.96 -10.27
CA ASN A 82 5.29 3.49 -10.10
C ASN A 82 5.00 2.99 -8.68
N VAL A 83 6.01 2.95 -7.80
CA VAL A 83 5.91 2.45 -6.44
C VAL A 83 6.32 3.54 -5.46
N ILE A 84 5.52 3.71 -4.40
CA ILE A 84 5.99 4.33 -3.16
C ILE A 84 5.94 3.27 -2.08
N SER A 85 6.86 3.33 -1.12
CA SER A 85 6.86 2.44 0.04
C SER A 85 6.40 3.20 1.29
N ILE A 86 5.58 2.55 2.10
CA ILE A 86 5.19 3.02 3.43
C ILE A 86 5.81 2.04 4.42
N GLU A 87 6.69 2.56 5.27
CA GLU A 87 7.43 1.83 6.28
C GLU A 87 7.59 2.72 7.52
N ASN A 88 7.31 2.16 8.70
CA ASN A 88 7.22 2.93 9.95
C ASN A 88 6.34 4.17 9.74
N ASN A 89 6.75 5.35 10.19
CA ASN A 89 6.04 6.61 9.99
C ASN A 89 6.53 7.42 8.79
N SER A 90 7.02 6.73 7.75
CA SER A 90 7.59 7.36 6.55
C SER A 90 6.95 6.85 5.26
N VAL A 91 7.01 7.69 4.24
CA VAL A 91 6.68 7.38 2.85
C VAL A 91 7.95 7.60 2.02
N ILE A 92 8.50 6.51 1.51
CA ILE A 92 9.70 6.48 0.69
C ILE A 92 9.26 6.51 -0.76
N ILE A 93 9.69 7.54 -1.49
CA ILE A 93 9.35 7.73 -2.91
C ILE A 93 10.44 7.13 -3.80
N ASN A 94 11.71 7.33 -3.43
CA ASN A 94 12.88 6.74 -4.06
C ASN A 94 14.09 6.79 -3.09
N ASP A 95 15.27 6.42 -3.60
CA ASP A 95 16.50 6.36 -2.81
C ASP A 95 16.91 7.72 -2.20
N GLN A 96 16.47 8.84 -2.78
CA GLN A 96 16.84 10.19 -2.34
C GLN A 96 15.71 10.91 -1.60
N ILE A 97 14.46 10.48 -1.76
CA ILE A 97 13.27 11.21 -1.30
C ILE A 97 12.46 10.33 -0.35
N GLU A 98 12.50 10.71 0.92
CA GLU A 98 11.62 10.21 1.97
C GLU A 98 10.82 11.39 2.55
N LYS A 99 9.55 11.14 2.88
CA LYS A 99 8.65 12.11 3.51
C LYS A 99 8.02 11.49 4.75
N PRO A 100 7.73 12.28 5.80
CA PRO A 100 6.96 11.78 6.92
C PRO A 100 5.55 11.39 6.47
N LEU A 101 4.94 10.42 7.15
CA LEU A 101 3.58 9.93 6.85
C LEU A 101 2.54 11.06 6.91
N ASP A 102 2.78 12.14 7.64
CA ASP A 102 1.88 13.31 7.64
C ASP A 102 1.81 14.05 6.30
N SER A 103 2.79 13.85 5.42
CA SER A 103 2.76 14.35 4.04
C SER A 103 1.96 13.47 3.08
N LEU A 104 1.35 12.37 3.55
CA LEU A 104 0.74 11.34 2.72
C LEU A 104 -0.29 11.88 1.73
N LYS A 105 -1.10 12.87 2.12
CA LYS A 105 -2.07 13.51 1.22
C LYS A 105 -1.45 14.01 -0.08
N THR A 106 -0.36 14.78 0.04
CA THR A 106 0.34 15.35 -1.11
C THR A 106 1.07 14.26 -1.88
N VAL A 107 1.68 13.30 -1.17
CA VAL A 107 2.38 12.18 -1.81
C VAL A 107 1.42 11.31 -2.62
N LEU A 108 0.25 10.93 -2.09
CA LEU A 108 -0.77 10.17 -2.81
C LEU A 108 -1.29 10.90 -4.04
N ARG A 109 -1.54 12.21 -3.93
CA ARG A 109 -1.96 13.03 -5.08
C ARG A 109 -0.92 12.98 -6.19
N ASN A 110 0.36 13.17 -5.85
CA ASN A 110 1.42 13.18 -6.85
C ASN A 110 1.69 11.77 -7.39
N HIS A 111 1.62 10.74 -6.54
CA HIS A 111 1.84 9.35 -6.94
C HIS A 111 0.77 8.81 -7.88
N ILE A 112 -0.50 9.07 -7.56
CA ILE A 112 -1.63 8.52 -8.31
C ILE A 112 -1.93 9.38 -9.54
N LEU A 113 -2.07 10.70 -9.38
CA LEU A 113 -2.51 11.59 -10.47
C LEU A 113 -1.35 12.22 -11.25
N ASN A 114 -0.21 12.42 -10.59
CA ASN A 114 0.98 13.10 -11.12
C ASN A 114 0.71 14.29 -12.07
N PRO A 115 -0.07 15.31 -11.63
CA PRO A 115 -0.53 16.35 -12.54
C PRO A 115 0.59 17.24 -13.09
N GLN A 116 1.73 17.29 -12.39
CA GLN A 116 2.92 18.03 -12.80
C GLN A 116 3.92 17.16 -13.61
N LYS A 117 3.60 15.90 -13.88
CA LYS A 117 4.45 14.94 -14.62
C LYS A 117 5.87 14.85 -14.04
N GLN A 118 5.97 14.86 -12.72
CA GLN A 118 7.23 14.71 -12.00
C GLN A 118 7.82 13.32 -12.31
N SER A 119 9.13 13.26 -12.54
CA SER A 119 9.85 12.03 -12.92
C SER A 119 9.80 10.95 -11.85
N ASP A 120 9.73 11.37 -10.58
CA ASP A 120 9.78 10.48 -9.41
C ASP A 120 8.47 9.72 -9.17
N TYR A 121 7.38 10.09 -9.84
CA TYR A 121 6.06 9.51 -9.64
C TYR A 121 5.51 8.82 -10.89
N SER A 122 4.44 8.03 -10.68
CA SER A 122 3.84 7.25 -11.74
C SER A 122 3.31 8.15 -12.85
N GLN A 123 3.46 7.68 -14.09
CA GLN A 123 2.89 8.36 -15.27
C GLN A 123 1.55 7.73 -15.67
N ASN A 124 1.10 6.70 -14.94
CA ASN A 124 -0.11 5.96 -15.24
C ASN A 124 -0.81 5.56 -13.93
N ILE A 125 -2.02 6.09 -13.73
CA ILE A 125 -2.88 5.82 -12.56
C ILE A 125 -3.01 4.30 -12.30
N ASP A 126 -3.20 3.50 -13.36
CA ASP A 126 -3.37 2.05 -13.26
C ASP A 126 -2.06 1.30 -12.95
N LYS A 127 -0.91 1.98 -12.96
CA LYS A 127 0.39 1.42 -12.53
C LYS A 127 0.81 1.87 -11.13
N ALA A 128 0.28 2.97 -10.61
CA ALA A 128 0.58 3.46 -9.27
C ALA A 128 0.26 2.40 -8.19
N LEU A 129 1.26 2.05 -7.38
CA LEU A 129 1.19 0.99 -6.37
C LEU A 129 1.86 1.46 -5.09
N ILE A 130 1.30 1.08 -3.95
CA ILE A 130 1.91 1.31 -2.64
C ILE A 130 2.45 -0.02 -2.14
N PHE A 131 3.73 -0.06 -1.81
CA PHE A 131 4.31 -1.15 -1.02
C PHE A 131 4.13 -0.80 0.45
N TYR A 132 3.45 -1.65 1.18
CA TYR A 132 3.28 -1.50 2.61
C TYR A 132 4.16 -2.57 3.27
N TYR A 133 5.14 -2.13 4.06
CA TYR A 133 6.01 -3.00 4.85
C TYR A 133 6.10 -2.44 6.26
N GLN A 134 6.15 -3.31 7.27
CA GLN A 134 6.48 -2.93 8.64
C GLN A 134 7.39 -4.01 9.25
N ASP A 135 8.06 -3.67 10.34
CA ASP A 135 8.75 -4.70 11.13
C ASP A 135 7.75 -5.77 11.60
N SER A 136 8.19 -7.02 11.70
CA SER A 136 7.34 -8.16 12.07
C SER A 136 6.58 -7.97 13.39
N LEU A 137 7.13 -7.21 14.34
CA LEU A 137 6.53 -6.94 15.64
C LEU A 137 5.64 -5.70 15.66
N PHE A 138 5.50 -5.01 14.53
CA PHE A 138 4.67 -3.82 14.41
C PHE A 138 3.20 -4.14 14.69
N GLY A 139 2.65 -3.50 15.72
CA GLY A 139 1.37 -3.87 16.33
C GLY A 139 0.16 -3.60 15.45
N LYS A 140 -0.91 -4.39 15.65
CA LYS A 140 -2.16 -4.26 14.89
C LYS A 140 -2.80 -2.87 14.97
N GLU A 141 -2.69 -2.17 16.11
CA GLU A 141 -3.31 -0.86 16.32
C GLU A 141 -2.63 0.20 15.45
N GLU A 142 -1.31 0.14 15.35
CA GLU A 142 -0.50 1.00 14.50
C GLU A 142 -0.74 0.70 13.02
N ILE A 143 -0.83 -0.58 12.63
CA ILE A 143 -1.21 -0.98 11.26
C ILE A 143 -2.58 -0.41 10.91
N LYS A 144 -3.57 -0.59 11.79
CA LYS A 144 -4.93 -0.09 11.60
C LYS A 144 -4.94 1.43 11.46
N LYS A 145 -4.23 2.15 12.33
CA LYS A 145 -4.09 3.61 12.26
C LYS A 145 -3.50 4.07 10.93
N GLN A 146 -2.45 3.40 10.43
CA GLN A 146 -1.83 3.75 9.16
C GLN A 146 -2.75 3.46 7.97
N LEU A 147 -3.39 2.30 7.95
CA LEU A 147 -4.32 1.93 6.87
C LEU A 147 -5.53 2.86 6.84
N ILE A 148 -6.09 3.24 7.99
CA ILE A 148 -7.15 4.26 8.09
C ILE A 148 -6.67 5.60 7.53
N LYS A 149 -5.45 6.03 7.86
CA LYS A 149 -4.89 7.27 7.31
C LYS A 149 -4.75 7.20 5.79
N ILE A 150 -4.23 6.09 5.26
CA ILE A 150 -4.09 5.87 3.81
C ILE A 150 -5.46 5.92 3.11
N THR A 151 -6.44 5.16 3.59
CA THR A 151 -7.77 5.10 2.98
C THR A 151 -8.52 6.41 3.10
N THR A 152 -8.40 7.12 4.22
CA THR A 152 -9.05 8.43 4.42
C THR A 152 -8.50 9.48 3.45
N GLU A 153 -7.17 9.63 3.39
CA GLU A 153 -6.54 10.59 2.46
C GLU A 153 -6.82 10.23 1.00
N PHE A 154 -6.83 8.93 0.68
CA PHE A 154 -7.22 8.45 -0.63
C PHE A 154 -8.69 8.76 -0.95
N ASN A 155 -9.63 8.55 -0.02
CA ASN A 155 -11.05 8.82 -0.25
C ASN A 155 -11.31 10.30 -0.55
N GLU A 156 -10.62 11.20 0.16
CA GLU A 156 -10.70 12.62 -0.15
C GLU A 156 -10.21 12.95 -1.57
N LEU A 157 -9.12 12.30 -2.00
CA LEU A 157 -8.58 12.42 -3.35
C LEU A 157 -9.56 11.84 -4.38
N ASN A 158 -10.08 10.63 -4.14
CA ASN A 158 -10.95 9.92 -5.06
C ASN A 158 -12.28 10.65 -5.30
N ARG A 159 -12.90 11.16 -4.22
CA ARG A 159 -14.14 11.94 -4.31
C ARG A 159 -13.99 13.19 -5.16
N LYS A 160 -12.83 13.86 -5.09
CA LYS A 160 -12.53 15.04 -5.93
C LYS A 160 -12.31 14.69 -7.41
N ASN A 161 -12.19 13.40 -7.74
CA ASN A 161 -11.90 12.89 -9.07
C ASN A 161 -13.00 11.91 -9.55
N GLY A 162 -14.24 12.08 -9.08
CA GLY A 162 -15.40 11.31 -9.56
C GLY A 162 -15.39 9.83 -9.16
N ASP A 163 -14.71 9.47 -8.07
CA ASP A 163 -14.67 8.12 -7.49
C ASP A 163 -14.11 7.03 -8.42
N SER A 164 -13.29 7.42 -9.41
CA SER A 164 -12.74 6.51 -10.42
C SER A 164 -11.31 6.03 -10.15
N LEU A 165 -10.62 6.58 -9.15
CA LEU A 165 -9.22 6.23 -8.88
C LEU A 165 -9.12 4.84 -8.24
N PRO A 166 -8.11 4.02 -8.60
CA PRO A 166 -7.83 2.77 -7.92
C PRO A 166 -6.79 2.96 -6.81
N LEU A 167 -7.10 2.52 -5.58
CA LEU A 167 -6.09 2.35 -4.52
C LEU A 167 -5.56 0.92 -4.55
N LYS A 168 -4.26 0.76 -4.86
CA LYS A 168 -3.60 -0.56 -4.91
C LYS A 168 -2.49 -0.61 -3.87
N ILE A 169 -2.52 -1.62 -3.02
CA ILE A 169 -1.54 -1.86 -1.97
C ILE A 169 -1.01 -3.28 -2.10
N LYS A 170 0.32 -3.42 -2.09
CA LYS A 170 1.03 -4.69 -1.95
C LYS A 170 1.55 -4.82 -0.52
N LEU A 171 1.30 -5.95 0.12
CA LEU A 171 1.98 -6.32 1.35
C LEU A 171 3.38 -6.85 0.98
N SER A 172 4.39 -6.20 1.53
CA SER A 172 5.80 -6.51 1.26
C SER A 172 6.41 -7.32 2.40
N ASP A 173 7.22 -8.31 2.05
CA ASP A 173 7.93 -9.18 3.01
C ASP A 173 9.24 -8.58 3.53
N TYR A 174 9.77 -7.57 2.83
CA TYR A 174 11.05 -6.92 3.12
C TYR A 174 10.93 -5.39 3.06
N PRO A 175 11.80 -4.68 3.81
CA PRO A 175 11.84 -3.22 3.81
C PRO A 175 12.24 -2.66 2.45
N TYR A 176 12.08 -1.34 2.30
CA TYR A 176 12.64 -0.66 1.13
C TYR A 176 14.17 -0.77 1.15
N ILE A 177 14.75 -1.32 0.07
CA ILE A 177 16.21 -1.44 -0.08
C ILE A 177 16.72 -0.20 -0.80
N ARG A 178 17.50 0.63 -0.10
CA ARG A 178 18.18 1.79 -0.70
C ARG A 178 19.42 1.30 -1.45
N ILE A 179 19.57 1.73 -2.70
CA ILE A 179 20.81 1.51 -3.45
C ILE A 179 21.74 2.68 -3.15
N GLU A 180 22.78 2.44 -2.36
CA GLU A 180 23.85 3.42 -2.20
C GLU A 180 24.63 3.52 -3.51
N MET A 181 24.65 4.72 -4.11
CA MET A 181 25.51 4.95 -5.27
C MET A 181 26.97 4.84 -4.82
N PRO A 182 27.82 4.10 -5.55
CA PRO A 182 29.24 4.04 -5.22
C PRO A 182 29.82 5.46 -5.23
N ILE A 183 30.62 5.77 -4.20
CA ILE A 183 31.32 7.05 -4.12
C ILE A 183 32.19 7.17 -5.38
N PRO A 184 32.08 8.26 -6.17
CA PRO A 184 32.94 8.48 -7.32
C PRO A 184 34.40 8.40 -6.90
N PRO A 185 35.30 7.78 -7.69
CA PRO A 185 36.72 7.79 -7.37
C PRO A 185 37.22 9.23 -7.24
N PRO A 186 38.15 9.51 -6.31
CA PRO A 186 38.70 10.85 -6.16
C PRO A 186 39.27 11.35 -7.49
N PRO A 187 39.14 12.65 -7.81
CA PRO A 187 39.75 13.21 -9.01
C PRO A 187 41.25 12.91 -9.04
N ASN A 188 41.78 12.46 -10.18
CA ASN A 188 43.23 12.35 -10.34
C ASN A 188 43.86 13.74 -10.11
N GLU A 189 44.74 13.84 -9.12
CA GLU A 189 45.63 14.99 -8.97
C GLU A 189 46.48 15.08 -10.25
N LYS A 190 46.39 16.21 -10.95
CA LYS A 190 47.22 16.53 -12.12
C LYS A 190 48.47 17.29 -11.69
#